data_AF-A0A6B8J3I3-F1
#
_entry.id   AF-A0A6B8J3I3-F1
#
_cell.length_a   1.000
_cell.length_b   1.000
_cell.length_c   1.000
_cell.angle_alpha   90.00
_cell.angle_beta   90.00
_cell.angle_gamma   90.00
#
_symmetry.space_group_name_H-M   'P 1'
#
loop_
_entity.id
_entity.type
_entity.pdbx_description
1 polymer ?
#
loop_
_entity_poly.entity_id
_entity_poly.type
_entity_poly.pdbx_seq_one_letter_code
_entity_poly.pdbx_strand_id
1 'polypeptide(L)' 'MTEFWSKRQVRTRLGFQTDAELARFFGISRSAVSQWPRDFPIPALRQYILHQRYPNLFPATEASVSESI' A
#
# COMPACT_ATOMS: atom_id res chain seq x y z
N MET A 1 -6.47 -13.26 -9.13
CA MET A 1 -7.14 -12.16 -8.40
C MET A 1 -6.12 -11.04 -8.30
N THR A 2 -6.44 -9.83 -8.75
CA THR A 2 -5.56 -8.67 -8.59
C THR A 2 -5.35 -8.43 -7.09
N GLU A 3 -4.15 -8.71 -6.59
CA GLU A 3 -3.81 -8.45 -5.20
C GLU A 3 -3.63 -6.93 -5.02
N PHE A 4 -4.71 -6.26 -4.63
CA PHE A 4 -4.67 -4.86 -4.27
C PHE A 4 -4.03 -4.70 -2.88
N TRP A 5 -3.29 -3.60 -2.67
CA TRP A 5 -2.70 -3.33 -1.36
C TRP A 5 -3.66 -2.56 -0.46
N SER A 6 -4.01 -3.16 0.67
CA SER A 6 -4.78 -2.51 1.74
C SER A 6 -3.95 -1.51 2.55
N LYS A 7 -4.61 -0.57 3.24
CA LYS A 7 -3.93 0.39 4.13
C LYS A 7 -3.02 -0.32 5.15
N ARG A 8 -3.50 -1.42 5.74
CA ARG A 8 -2.73 -2.21 6.71
C ARG A 8 -1.46 -2.82 6.08
N GLN A 9 -1.60 -3.48 4.92
CA GLN A 9 -0.45 -4.10 4.23
C GLN A 9 0.60 -3.07 3.83
N VAL A 10 0.17 -1.90 3.34
CA VAL A 10 1.08 -0.82 2.94
C VAL A 10 1.87 -0.30 4.14
N ARG A 11 1.21 -0.06 5.26
CA ARG A 11 1.88 0.37 6.50
C ARG A 11 2.89 -0.66 6.98
N THR A 12 2.50 -1.94 7.03
CA THR A 12 3.40 -3.02 7.48
C THR A 12 4.63 -3.13 6.59
N ARG A 13 4.48 -3.10 5.26
CA ARG A 13 5.63 -3.19 4.33
C ARG A 13 6.55 -1.98 4.35
N LEU A 14 6.02 -0.78 4.60
CA LEU A 14 6.80 0.44 4.74
C LEU A 14 7.40 0.60 6.15
N GLY A 15 7.07 -0.28 7.10
CA GLY A 15 7.51 -0.16 8.49
C GLY A 15 6.82 0.96 9.27
N PHE A 16 5.65 1.43 8.83
CA PHE A 16 4.93 2.53 9.45
C PHE A 16 3.93 2.07 10.52
N GLN A 17 3.96 2.74 11.67
CA GLN A 17 3.10 2.44 12.81
C GLN A 17 1.87 3.34 12.89
N THR A 18 1.82 4.41 12.10
CA THR A 18 0.74 5.40 12.16
C THR A 18 0.27 5.85 10.79
N ASP A 19 -0.99 6.30 10.72
CA ASP A 19 -1.54 6.94 9.52
C ASP A 19 -0.85 8.29 9.23
N ALA A 20 -0.22 8.91 10.23
CA ALA A 20 0.53 10.15 10.07
C ALA A 20 1.84 9.94 9.28
N GLU A 21 2.56 8.85 9.52
CA GLU A 21 3.75 8.48 8.74
C GLU A 21 3.36 8.20 7.29
N LEU A 22 2.30 7.42 7.07
CA LEU A 22 1.79 7.13 5.73
C LEU A 22 1.33 8.42 5.01
N ALA A 23 0.70 9.35 5.72
CA ALA A 23 0.27 10.63 5.16
C ALA A 23 1.47 11.50 4.75
N ARG A 24 2.50 11.59 5.59
CA ARG A 24 3.76 12.31 5.29
C ARG A 24 4.44 11.73 4.06
N PHE A 25 4.52 10.41 3.98
CA PHE A 25 5.07 9.70 2.82
C PHE A 25 4.37 10.07 1.51
N PHE A 26 3.03 10.17 1.55
CA PHE A 26 2.21 10.52 0.40
C PHE A 26 2.05 12.03 0.14
N GLY A 27 2.57 12.88 1.01
CA GLY A 27 2.41 14.33 0.94
C GLY A 27 0.95 14.78 1.07
N ILE A 28 0.15 14.10 1.90
CA ILE A 28 -1.26 14.43 2.15
C ILE A 28 -1.55 14.61 3.63
N SER A 29 -2.76 15.05 3.95
CA SER A 29 -3.19 15.19 5.35
C SER A 29 -3.40 13.83 6.01
N ARG A 30 -3.14 13.78 7.32
CA ARG A 30 -3.45 12.61 8.17
C ARG A 30 -4.94 12.23 8.09
N SER A 31 -5.82 13.24 8.06
CA SER A 31 -7.27 13.03 8.01
C SER A 31 -7.70 12.29 6.74
N ALA A 32 -7.09 12.60 5.59
CA ALA A 32 -7.36 11.89 4.35
C ALA A 32 -7.04 10.38 4.47
N VAL A 33 -5.90 10.03 5.10
CA VAL A 33 -5.50 8.63 5.31
C VAL A 33 -6.40 7.91 6.33
N SER A 34 -6.85 8.62 7.38
CA SER A 34 -7.73 8.04 8.39
C SER A 34 -9.09 7.60 7.82
N GLN A 35 -9.57 8.28 6.78
CA GLN A 35 -10.81 7.94 6.10
C GLN A 35 -10.70 6.72 5.17
N TRP A 36 -9.48 6.27 4.85
CA TRP A 36 -9.30 5.08 4.02
C TRP A 36 -9.75 3.84 4.80
N PRO A 37 -10.53 2.94 4.19
CA PRO A 37 -10.92 1.70 4.85
C PRO A 37 -9.67 0.84 5.10
N ARG A 38 -9.61 0.22 6.29
CA ARG A 38 -8.40 -0.47 6.78
C ARG A 38 -8.00 -1.66 5.91
N ASP A 39 -8.99 -2.45 5.52
CA ASP A 39 -8.81 -3.75 4.85
C ASP A 39 -9.29 -3.73 3.39
N PHE A 40 -9.52 -2.53 2.83
CA PHE A 40 -9.80 -2.33 1.42
C PHE A 40 -8.59 -1.71 0.71
N PRO A 41 -8.52 -1.80 -0.63
CA PRO A 41 -7.49 -1.16 -1.42
C PRO A 41 -7.32 0.32 -1.07
N ILE A 42 -6.08 0.78 -0.93
CA ILE A 42 -5.83 2.23 -0.90
C ILE A 42 -6.20 2.85 -2.26
N PRO A 43 -6.41 4.18 -2.37
CA PRO A 43 -6.78 4.80 -3.63
C PRO A 43 -5.82 4.47 -4.78
N ALA A 44 -6.34 4.26 -5.99
CA ALA A 44 -5.58 3.78 -7.15
C ALA A 44 -4.33 4.62 -7.45
N LEU A 45 -4.43 5.95 -7.37
CA LEU A 45 -3.27 6.85 -7.54
C LEU A 45 -2.14 6.55 -6.53
N ARG A 46 -2.50 6.16 -5.30
CA ARG A 46 -1.54 5.83 -4.25
C ARG A 46 -0.90 4.46 -4.49
N GLN A 47 -1.65 3.50 -5.03
CA GLN A 47 -1.10 2.23 -5.49
C GLN A 47 -0.08 2.48 -6.61
N TYR A 48 -0.42 3.28 -7.62
CA TYR A 48 0.49 3.65 -8.70
C TYR A 48 1.80 4.27 -8.18
N ILE A 49 1.71 5.24 -7.26
CA ILE A 49 2.91 5.86 -6.65
C ILE A 49 3.79 4.82 -5.94
N LEU A 50 3.19 3.87 -5.22
CA LEU A 50 3.94 2.80 -4.55
C LEU A 50 4.67 1.92 -5.57
N HIS A 51 3.99 1.51 -6.65
CA HIS A 51 4.59 0.72 -7.72
C HIS A 51 5.77 1.44 -8.39
N GLN A 52 5.62 2.75 -8.65
CA GLN A 52 6.67 3.54 -9.29
C GLN A 52 7.89 3.76 -8.39
N ARG A 53 7.68 4.00 -7.10
CA ARG A 53 8.78 4.34 -6.16
C ARG A 53 9.43 3.12 -5.54
N TYR A 54 8.68 2.05 -5.33
CA TYR A 54 9.11 0.86 -4.61
C TYR A 54 8.64 -0.42 -5.32
N PRO A 55 9.07 -0.65 -6.57
CA PRO A 55 8.59 -1.79 -7.36
C PRO A 55 8.85 -3.15 -6.70
N ASN A 56 9.94 -3.27 -5.93
CA ASN A 56 10.27 -4.51 -5.21
C ASN A 56 9.38 -4.77 -3.98
N LEU A 57 8.91 -3.70 -3.30
CA LEU A 57 8.02 -3.84 -2.13
C LEU A 57 6.55 -3.91 -2.55
N PHE A 58 6.22 -3.28 -3.68
CA PHE A 58 4.89 -3.20 -4.25
C PHE A 58 5.00 -3.53 -5.74
N PRO A 59 5.08 -4.82 -6.11
CA PRO A 59 5.09 -5.23 -7.51
C PRO A 59 3.72 -4.98 -8.14
N ALA A 60 3.70 -4.48 -9.37
CA ALA A 60 2.50 -4.31 -10.17
C ALA A 60 2.12 -5.67 -10.80
N THR A 61 1.69 -6.62 -9.96
CA THR A 61 1.33 -8.00 -10.32
C THR A 61 2.39 -8.75 -11.16
N GLU A 62 3.11 -9.68 -10.53
CA GLU A 62 3.47 -10.94 -11.21
C GLU A 62 2.51 -12.00 -10.69
N ALA A 63 1.96 -12.78 -11.62
CA ALA A 63 1.17 -13.97 -11.33
C ALA A 63 1.99 -14.92 -10.43
N SER A 64 1.34 -15.50 -9.42
CA SER A 64 1.72 -16.77 -8.78
C SER A 64 3.23 -16.99 -8.56
N VAL A 65 3.75 -16.60 -7.40
CA VAL A 65 4.83 -17.43 -6.83
C VAL A 65 4.14 -18.56 -6.08
N SER A 66 4.00 -19.67 -6.80
CA SER A 66 3.81 -20.99 -6.21
C SER A 66 4.84 -21.19 -5.11
N GLU A 67 4.39 -21.41 -3.90
CA GLU A 67 5.15 -22.22 -2.94
C GLU A 67 4.29 -23.44 -2.65
N SER A 68 4.38 -24.40 -3.58
CA SER A 68 4.21 -25.81 -3.28
C SER A 68 5.52 -26.27 -2.65
N ILE A 69 5.52 -26.54 -1.35
CA ILE A 69 6.32 -27.59 -0.70
C ILE A 69 5.44 -28.25 0.36
#